data_AF-Q5BX67-F1
#
_entry.id   AF-Q5BX67-F1
#
_cell.length_a   1.000
_cell.length_b   1.000
_cell.length_c   1.000
_cell.angle_alpha   90.00
_cell.angle_beta   90.00
_cell.angle_gamma   90.00
#
_symmetry.space_group_name_H-M   'P 1'
#
loop_
_entity.id
_entity.type
_entity.pdbx_description
1 polymer ?
#
loop_
_entity_poly.entity_id
_entity_poly.type
_entity_poly.pdbx_seq_one_letter_code
_entity_poly.pdbx_strand_id
1 'polypeptide(L)'
;MLLGDGVGPELLSYVKEVFQVIGAPIDFEEVAVNQESEDITFTDALLAMKRNGVGIKGNFATEPGQSSRNLALRLNLNLYAFVQRCRNFPGLTTRHQNVDIVIIRENTEGEYSRLEHENVPGVVESLKIITREKSSRIAQFAFDYAIRHNRKKVTAVHKANIMKLGDG
;
A
#
# COMPACT_ATOMS: atom_id res chain seq x y z
N MET A 1 10.64 -10.47 -6.00
CA MET A 1 10.47 -10.55 -4.54
C MET A 1 11.43 -9.56 -3.90
N LEU A 2 10.95 -8.54 -3.19
CA LEU A 2 11.80 -7.56 -2.51
C LEU A 2 11.88 -7.89 -1.02
N LEU A 3 13.08 -8.16 -0.50
CA LEU A 3 13.21 -8.72 0.86
C LEU A 3 12.76 -7.74 1.95
N GLY A 4 13.10 -6.46 1.83
CA GLY A 4 12.76 -5.45 2.83
C GLY A 4 13.53 -5.60 4.14
N ASP A 5 13.00 -4.97 5.18
CA ASP A 5 13.58 -4.86 6.52
C ASP A 5 12.87 -5.75 7.55
N GLY A 6 13.48 -5.88 8.73
CA GLY A 6 12.91 -6.58 9.88
C GLY A 6 12.69 -8.07 9.61
N VAL A 7 11.48 -8.55 9.90
CA VAL A 7 11.07 -9.96 9.67
C VAL A 7 10.79 -10.27 8.19
N GLY A 8 10.90 -9.29 7.28
CA GLY A 8 10.59 -9.45 5.86
C GLY A 8 11.34 -10.61 5.18
N PRO A 9 12.69 -10.67 5.27
CA PRO A 9 13.48 -11.74 4.66
C PRO A 9 13.09 -13.13 5.18
N GLU A 10 12.88 -13.27 6.49
CA GLU A 10 12.44 -14.52 7.12
C GLU A 10 11.08 -14.97 6.58
N LEU A 11 10.06 -14.10 6.62
CA LEU A 11 8.71 -14.47 6.17
C LEU A 11 8.65 -14.79 4.68
N LEU A 12 9.41 -14.07 3.86
CA LEU A 12 9.47 -14.32 2.42
C LEU A 12 10.18 -15.64 2.10
N SER A 13 11.14 -16.07 2.91
CA SER A 13 11.74 -17.40 2.78
C SER A 13 10.69 -18.52 2.91
N TYR A 14 9.77 -18.41 3.88
CA TYR A 14 8.67 -19.37 4.04
C TYR A 14 7.67 -19.31 2.89
N VAL A 15 7.43 -18.13 2.31
CA VAL A 15 6.59 -18.02 1.10
C VAL A 15 7.22 -18.81 -0.05
N LYS A 16 8.53 -18.71 -0.26
CA LYS A 16 9.21 -19.50 -1.29
C LYS A 16 9.09 -20.99 -1.03
N GLU A 17 9.35 -21.42 0.20
CA GLU A 17 9.27 -22.83 0.60
C GLU A 17 7.88 -23.41 0.32
N VAL A 18 6.82 -22.72 0.76
CA VAL A 18 5.44 -23.14 0.51
C VAL A 18 5.16 -23.23 -1.00
N PHE A 19 5.58 -22.24 -1.79
CA PHE A 19 5.35 -22.22 -3.24
C PHE A 19 6.11 -23.33 -3.98
N GLN A 20 7.30 -23.67 -3.51
CA GLN A 20 8.07 -24.80 -4.02
C GLN A 20 7.40 -26.13 -3.70
N VAL A 21 6.94 -26.33 -2.45
CA VAL A 21 6.28 -27.57 -2.01
C VAL A 21 4.98 -27.82 -2.76
N ILE A 22 4.19 -26.78 -3.05
CA ILE A 22 2.95 -26.93 -3.83
C ILE A 22 3.19 -27.04 -5.34
N GLY A 23 4.45 -26.96 -5.79
CA GLY A 23 4.79 -27.00 -7.21
C GLY A 23 4.20 -25.83 -8.01
N ALA A 24 4.11 -24.65 -7.40
CA ALA A 24 3.61 -23.47 -8.10
C ALA A 24 4.53 -23.11 -9.27
N PRO A 25 4.00 -22.81 -10.48
CA PRO A 25 4.80 -22.44 -11.64
C PRO A 25 5.27 -20.99 -11.54
N ILE A 26 6.07 -20.67 -10.52
CA ILE A 26 6.55 -19.33 -10.22
C ILE A 26 8.03 -19.39 -9.87
N ASP A 27 8.83 -18.65 -10.62
CA ASP A 27 10.24 -18.39 -10.31
C ASP A 27 10.36 -17.02 -9.62
N PHE A 28 10.94 -16.98 -8.43
CA PHE A 28 11.14 -15.74 -7.70
C PHE A 28 12.46 -15.09 -8.10
N GLU A 29 12.39 -13.96 -8.79
CA GLU A 29 13.52 -13.03 -8.91
C GLU A 29 13.64 -12.22 -7.62
N GLU A 30 14.69 -12.45 -6.86
CA GLU A 30 14.95 -11.75 -5.60
C GLU A 30 15.82 -10.52 -5.79
N VAL A 31 15.40 -9.44 -5.14
CA VAL A 31 16.19 -8.21 -5.05
C VAL A 31 16.34 -7.87 -3.57
N ALA A 32 17.58 -7.94 -3.09
CA ALA A 32 17.96 -7.59 -1.73
C ALA A 32 17.98 -6.06 -1.58
N VAL A 33 16.79 -5.47 -1.51
CA VAL A 33 16.58 -4.04 -1.27
C VAL A 33 15.93 -3.84 0.10
N ASN A 34 16.42 -2.84 0.82
CA ASN A 34 15.97 -2.41 2.14
C ASN A 34 15.99 -0.87 2.23
N GLN A 35 15.65 -0.29 3.39
CA GLN A 35 15.63 1.18 3.53
C GLN A 35 17.01 1.83 3.33
N GLU A 36 18.09 1.16 3.72
CA GLU A 36 19.46 1.66 3.68
C GLU A 36 20.20 1.40 2.37
N SER A 37 19.64 0.59 1.47
CA SER A 37 20.30 0.23 0.21
C SER A 37 20.56 1.47 -0.64
N GLU A 38 21.56 1.45 -1.52
CA GLU A 38 21.77 2.56 -2.45
C GLU A 38 20.56 2.81 -3.36
N ASP A 39 20.41 4.05 -3.85
CA ASP A 39 19.29 4.43 -4.73
C ASP A 39 19.30 3.66 -6.05
N ILE A 40 20.47 3.21 -6.51
CA ILE A 40 20.59 2.36 -7.70
C ILE A 40 19.91 1.00 -7.49
N THR A 41 20.12 0.38 -6.32
CA THR A 41 19.46 -0.88 -5.95
C THR A 41 17.94 -0.72 -5.84
N PHE A 42 17.47 0.41 -5.33
CA PHE A 42 16.05 0.71 -5.30
C PHE A 42 15.47 0.92 -6.71
N THR A 43 16.23 1.55 -7.60
CA THR A 43 15.84 1.73 -9.00
C THR A 43 15.77 0.38 -9.72
N ASP A 44 16.73 -0.51 -9.50
CA ASP A 44 16.71 -1.87 -10.04
C ASP A 44 15.49 -2.66 -9.55
N ALA A 45 15.13 -2.52 -8.27
CA ALA A 45 13.91 -3.12 -7.72
C ALA A 45 12.63 -2.59 -8.40
N LEU A 46 12.57 -1.29 -8.69
CA LEU A 46 11.45 -0.69 -9.44
C LEU A 46 11.39 -1.21 -10.88
N LEU A 47 12.53 -1.34 -11.55
CA LEU A 47 12.61 -1.85 -12.91
C LEU A 47 12.22 -3.33 -12.98
N ALA A 48 12.66 -4.15 -12.02
CA ALA A 48 12.25 -5.54 -11.90
C ALA A 48 10.74 -5.66 -11.75
N MET A 49 10.13 -4.84 -10.86
CA MET A 49 8.68 -4.78 -10.69
C MET A 49 7.95 -4.38 -11.97
N LYS A 50 8.45 -3.38 -12.70
CA LYS A 50 7.87 -2.94 -13.98
C LYS A 50 7.98 -4.02 -15.05
N ARG A 51 9.12 -4.70 -15.16
CA ARG A 51 9.36 -5.78 -16.12
C ARG A 51 8.44 -6.98 -15.87
N ASN A 52 8.31 -7.39 -14.61
CA ASN A 52 7.59 -8.60 -14.24
C ASN A 52 6.07 -8.35 -14.10
N GLY A 53 5.65 -7.10 -13.89
CA GLY A 53 4.24 -6.70 -13.74
C GLY A 53 3.60 -7.11 -12.40
N VAL A 54 4.25 -7.97 -11.62
CA VAL A 54 3.78 -8.47 -10.33
C VAL A 54 4.91 -8.47 -9.31
N GLY A 55 4.55 -8.27 -8.03
CA GLY A 55 5.50 -8.13 -6.94
C GLY A 55 5.02 -8.64 -5.61
N ILE A 56 5.93 -9.23 -4.84
CA ILE A 56 5.79 -9.44 -3.40
C ILE A 56 6.96 -8.75 -2.70
N LYS A 57 6.68 -8.08 -1.56
CA LYS A 57 7.69 -7.35 -0.80
C LYS A 57 7.51 -7.48 0.72
N GLY A 58 8.62 -7.52 1.44
CA GLY A 58 8.69 -7.21 2.87
C GLY A 58 8.56 -5.71 3.10
N ASN A 59 8.35 -5.26 4.33
CA ASN A 59 8.23 -3.82 4.63
C ASN A 59 9.57 -3.11 4.53
N PHE A 60 9.61 -1.86 4.05
CA PHE A 60 10.77 -1.00 4.25
C PHE A 60 10.60 -0.19 5.54
N ALA A 61 11.56 -0.25 6.45
CA ALA A 61 11.53 0.59 7.65
C ALA A 61 11.61 2.07 7.22
N THR A 62 10.98 2.99 7.92
CA THR A 62 11.11 4.42 7.61
C THR A 62 11.14 5.18 8.91
N GLU A 63 12.30 5.76 9.23
CA GLU A 63 12.47 6.60 10.41
C GLU A 63 11.98 8.03 10.16
N PRO A 64 11.59 8.78 11.21
CA PRO A 64 11.25 10.20 11.10
C PRO A 64 12.35 10.99 10.39
N GLY A 65 11.98 11.81 9.40
CA GLY A 65 12.92 12.61 8.61
C GLY A 65 13.49 11.89 7.37
N GLN A 66 13.24 10.59 7.19
CA GLN A 66 13.62 9.87 5.98
C GLN A 66 12.49 9.82 4.95
N SER A 67 12.87 9.81 3.67
CA SER A 67 11.91 9.55 2.60
C SER A 67 11.50 8.07 2.62
N SER A 68 10.18 7.81 2.58
CA SER A 68 9.68 6.43 2.61
C SER A 68 9.82 5.75 1.25
N ARG A 69 10.62 4.67 1.19
CA ARG A 69 10.72 3.82 0.00
C ARG A 69 9.42 3.11 -0.34
N ASN A 70 8.59 2.79 0.66
CA ASN A 70 7.26 2.24 0.43
C ASN A 70 6.39 3.23 -0.37
N LEU A 71 6.43 4.51 0.00
CA LEU A 71 5.70 5.54 -0.71
C LEU A 71 6.28 5.78 -2.10
N ALA A 72 7.60 5.86 -2.21
CA ALA A 72 8.27 6.01 -3.50
C ALA A 72 7.86 4.88 -4.46
N LEU A 73 7.79 3.62 -4.00
CA LEU A 73 7.37 2.49 -4.82
C LEU A 73 5.92 2.62 -5.29
N ARG A 74 5.01 3.03 -4.41
CA ARG A 74 3.59 3.26 -4.77
C ARG A 74 3.43 4.34 -5.83
N LEU A 75 4.16 5.44 -5.69
CA LEU A 75 4.10 6.56 -6.62
C LEU A 75 4.73 6.22 -7.97
N ASN A 76 5.94 5.66 -7.97
CA ASN A 76 6.69 5.31 -9.20
C ASN A 76 6.01 4.23 -10.05
N LEU A 77 5.21 3.38 -9.42
CA LEU A 77 4.44 2.32 -10.09
C LEU A 77 2.95 2.68 -10.23
N ASN A 78 2.53 3.87 -9.79
CA ASN A 78 1.14 4.32 -9.76
C ASN A 78 0.17 3.28 -9.16
N LEU A 79 0.58 2.64 -8.06
CA LEU A 79 -0.22 1.64 -7.33
C LEU A 79 -1.30 2.32 -6.49
N TYR A 80 -2.34 2.79 -7.17
CA TYR A 80 -3.32 3.71 -6.60
C TYR A 80 -4.35 3.12 -5.64
N ALA A 81 -4.63 1.83 -5.76
CA ALA A 81 -5.60 1.14 -4.92
C ALA A 81 -4.89 0.25 -3.92
N PHE A 82 -4.94 0.62 -2.64
CA PHE A 82 -4.58 -0.29 -1.56
C PHE A 82 -5.81 -1.10 -1.16
N VAL A 83 -5.69 -2.43 -1.14
CA VAL A 83 -6.78 -3.35 -0.81
C VAL A 83 -6.37 -4.22 0.37
N GLN A 84 -7.15 -4.17 1.45
CA GLN A 84 -6.94 -5.00 2.63
C GLN A 84 -8.23 -5.71 3.01
N ARG A 85 -8.18 -7.04 3.12
CA ARG A 85 -9.29 -7.84 3.61
C ARG A 85 -9.11 -8.17 5.08
N CYS A 86 -10.02 -7.68 5.91
CA CYS A 86 -10.11 -7.95 7.32
C CYS A 86 -11.23 -8.96 7.56
N ARG A 87 -10.88 -10.20 7.90
CA ARG A 87 -11.83 -11.26 8.21
C ARG A 87 -11.44 -12.01 9.46
N ASN A 88 -12.41 -12.61 10.15
CA ASN A 88 -12.11 -13.63 11.14
C ASN A 88 -11.52 -14.88 10.47
N PHE A 89 -10.53 -15.49 11.12
CA PHE A 89 -9.97 -16.77 10.72
C PHE A 89 -10.56 -17.90 11.58
N PRO A 90 -10.95 -19.04 11.00
CA PRO A 90 -11.37 -20.20 11.77
C PRO A 90 -10.28 -20.60 12.77
N GLY A 91 -10.65 -20.85 14.03
CA GLY A 91 -9.72 -21.21 15.11
C GLY A 91 -9.11 -20.04 15.88
N LEU A 92 -9.29 -18.78 15.44
CA LEU A 92 -8.83 -17.59 16.14
C LEU A 92 -9.99 -16.91 16.89
N THR A 93 -10.00 -17.04 18.21
CA THR A 93 -10.99 -16.38 19.06
C THR A 93 -10.63 -14.90 19.22
N THR A 94 -11.56 -14.03 18.85
CA THR A 94 -11.45 -12.57 19.02
C THR A 94 -12.75 -12.02 19.62
N ARG A 95 -12.74 -10.76 20.03
CA ARG A 95 -13.91 -10.10 20.63
C ARG A 95 -15.14 -10.08 19.72
N HIS A 96 -14.94 -9.98 18.40
CA HIS A 96 -16.01 -9.86 17.41
C HIS A 96 -15.99 -11.04 16.44
N GLN A 97 -17.17 -11.50 16.06
CA GLN A 97 -17.36 -12.63 15.15
C GLN A 97 -18.02 -12.17 13.85
N ASN A 98 -17.89 -12.96 12.79
CA ASN A 98 -18.51 -12.71 11.48
C ASN A 98 -18.10 -11.39 10.81
N VAL A 99 -16.87 -10.93 11.04
CA VAL A 99 -16.26 -9.82 10.33
C VAL A 99 -15.76 -10.30 8.97
N ASP A 100 -16.22 -9.66 7.89
CA ASP A 100 -15.62 -9.73 6.56
C ASP A 100 -15.73 -8.36 5.89
N ILE A 101 -14.71 -7.53 6.10
CA ILE A 101 -14.63 -6.17 5.59
C ILE A 101 -13.46 -6.08 4.62
N VAL A 102 -13.65 -5.37 3.50
CA VAL A 102 -12.56 -5.00 2.60
C VAL A 102 -12.39 -3.49 2.66
N ILE A 103 -11.18 -3.07 2.96
CA ILE A 103 -10.77 -1.67 2.98
C ILE A 103 -10.09 -1.40 1.64
N ILE A 104 -10.65 -0.44 0.89
CA ILE A 104 -10.05 0.09 -0.33
C ILE A 104 -9.67 1.53 -0.04
N ARG A 105 -8.40 1.86 -0.20
CA ARG A 105 -7.84 3.16 0.15
C ARG A 105 -7.07 3.74 -1.04
N GLU A 106 -7.26 5.03 -1.30
CA GLU A 106 -6.42 5.78 -2.24
C GLU A 106 -4.98 5.82 -1.68
N ASN A 107 -4.01 5.55 -2.53
CA ASN A 107 -2.64 5.24 -2.11
C ASN A 107 -1.56 6.13 -2.75
N THR A 108 -1.93 7.26 -3.37
CA THR A 108 -0.99 8.17 -4.07
C THR A 108 -1.22 9.67 -3.85
N GLU A 109 -2.29 10.09 -3.17
CA GLU A 109 -2.57 11.48 -2.81
C GLU A 109 -3.07 11.59 -1.35
N GLY A 110 -3.69 12.72 -1.01
CA GLY A 110 -4.16 13.02 0.33
C GLY A 110 -2.99 13.33 1.26
N GLU A 111 -2.93 12.61 2.37
CA GLU A 111 -1.86 12.77 3.37
C GLU A 111 -0.48 12.36 2.82
N TYR A 112 -0.44 11.63 1.70
CA TYR A 112 0.81 11.21 1.05
C TYR A 112 1.43 12.25 0.10
N SER A 113 0.81 13.43 -0.06
CA SER A 113 1.34 14.49 -0.93
C SER A 113 2.68 15.07 -0.44
N ARG A 114 3.01 14.97 0.86
CA ARG A 114 4.29 15.42 1.46
C ARG A 114 4.67 16.87 1.11
N LEU A 115 3.66 17.73 1.02
CA LEU A 115 3.85 19.15 0.78
C LEU A 115 3.76 19.87 2.13
N GLU A 116 4.91 19.98 2.78
CA GLU A 116 5.03 20.59 4.10
C GLU A 116 6.06 21.73 4.05
N HIS A 117 5.78 22.81 4.77
CA HIS A 117 6.70 23.92 4.90
C HIS A 117 6.49 24.64 6.22
N GLU A 118 7.56 25.26 6.71
CA GLU A 118 7.54 26.12 7.90
C GLU A 118 7.62 27.56 7.44
N ASN A 119 6.50 28.28 7.48
CA ASN A 119 6.40 29.64 6.96
C ASN A 119 7.13 30.64 7.88
N VAL A 120 6.98 30.46 9.19
CA VAL A 120 7.75 31.14 10.24
C VAL A 120 8.15 30.13 11.32
N PRO A 121 9.24 30.36 12.08
CA PRO A 121 9.67 29.43 13.12
C PRO A 121 8.53 29.06 14.09
N GLY A 122 8.22 27.77 14.17
CA GLY A 122 7.15 27.20 14.98
C GLY A 122 5.78 27.05 14.29
N VAL A 123 5.63 27.47 13.03
CA VAL A 123 4.38 27.37 12.27
C VAL A 123 4.56 26.51 11.03
N VAL A 124 4.13 25.25 11.14
CA VAL A 124 4.22 24.24 10.08
C VAL A 124 2.88 24.06 9.39
N GLU A 125 2.89 24.16 8.07
CA GLU A 125 1.75 23.85 7.20
C GLU A 125 1.96 22.50 6.53
N SER A 126 0.89 21.71 6.45
CA SER A 126 0.86 20.42 5.74
C SER A 126 -0.30 20.43 4.76
N LEU A 127 0.02 20.35 3.47
CA LEU A 127 -0.94 20.50 2.38
C LEU A 127 -1.43 19.12 1.92
N LYS A 128 -2.67 18.80 2.30
CA LYS A 128 -3.41 17.63 1.79
C LYS A 128 -3.96 17.95 0.39
N ILE A 129 -3.52 17.22 -0.63
CA ILE A 129 -4.02 17.39 -2.00
C ILE A 129 -4.97 16.26 -2.34
N ILE A 130 -6.21 16.60 -2.71
CA ILE A 130 -7.20 15.65 -3.22
C ILE A 130 -7.63 16.12 -4.60
N THR A 131 -7.67 15.19 -5.56
CA THR A 131 -8.05 15.49 -6.93
C THR A 131 -9.27 14.68 -7.34
N ARG A 132 -10.14 15.29 -8.14
CA ARG A 132 -11.35 14.62 -8.66
C ARG A 132 -10.97 13.36 -9.44
N GLU A 133 -9.90 13.42 -10.24
CA GLU A 133 -9.44 12.29 -11.06
C GLU A 133 -9.08 11.08 -10.18
N LYS A 134 -8.24 11.27 -9.17
CA LYS A 134 -7.79 10.18 -8.31
C LYS A 134 -8.88 9.68 -7.35
N SER A 135 -9.77 10.56 -6.92
CA SER A 135 -10.98 10.19 -6.17
C SER A 135 -11.96 9.37 -7.02
N SER A 136 -12.15 9.74 -8.29
CA SER A 136 -13.05 9.02 -9.20
C SER A 136 -12.52 7.63 -9.53
N ARG A 137 -11.22 7.48 -9.82
CA ARG A 137 -10.64 6.17 -10.14
C ARG A 137 -10.70 5.21 -8.96
N ILE A 138 -10.48 5.67 -7.72
CA ILE A 138 -10.54 4.79 -6.54
C ILE A 138 -11.99 4.41 -6.21
N ALA A 139 -12.94 5.32 -6.41
CA ALA A 139 -14.36 5.02 -6.28
C ALA A 139 -14.79 3.97 -7.31
N GLN A 140 -14.43 4.15 -8.59
CA GLN A 140 -14.71 3.17 -9.65
C GLN A 140 -14.11 1.79 -9.31
N PHE A 141 -12.85 1.76 -8.90
CA PHE A 141 -12.19 0.53 -8.46
C PHE A 141 -12.96 -0.14 -7.30
N ALA A 142 -13.45 0.63 -6.33
CA ALA A 142 -14.19 0.10 -5.20
C ALA A 142 -15.54 -0.52 -5.61
N PHE A 143 -16.28 0.13 -6.51
CA PHE A 143 -17.53 -0.42 -7.05
C PHE A 143 -17.27 -1.66 -7.92
N ASP A 144 -16.28 -1.62 -8.81
CA ASP A 144 -15.89 -2.77 -9.63
C ASP A 144 -15.48 -3.97 -8.77
N TYR A 145 -14.69 -3.72 -7.72
CA TYR A 145 -14.32 -4.73 -6.75
C TYR A 145 -15.56 -5.32 -6.07
N ALA A 146 -16.48 -4.47 -5.61
CA ALA A 146 -17.70 -4.89 -4.95
C ALA A 146 -18.56 -5.78 -5.86
N ILE A 147 -18.77 -5.39 -7.12
CA ILE A 147 -19.51 -6.18 -8.11
C ILE A 147 -18.84 -7.53 -8.35
N ARG A 148 -17.54 -7.55 -8.66
CA ARG A 148 -16.79 -8.79 -8.94
C ARG A 148 -16.79 -9.77 -7.77
N HIS A 149 -16.90 -9.26 -6.54
CA HIS A 149 -16.87 -10.08 -5.32
C HIS A 149 -18.26 -10.19 -4.66
N ASN A 150 -19.35 -9.92 -5.39
CA ASN A 150 -20.73 -10.04 -4.91
C ASN A 150 -21.01 -9.30 -3.59
N ARG A 151 -20.38 -8.14 -3.39
CA ARG A 151 -20.60 -7.28 -2.22
C ARG A 151 -21.73 -6.30 -2.50
N LYS A 152 -22.64 -6.15 -1.53
CA LYS A 152 -23.88 -5.37 -1.68
C LYS A 152 -23.81 -3.93 -1.15
N LYS A 153 -22.70 -3.55 -0.51
CA LYS A 153 -22.54 -2.25 0.13
C LYS A 153 -21.13 -1.72 -0.03
N VAL A 154 -21.02 -0.48 -0.49
CA VAL A 154 -19.80 0.33 -0.46
C VAL A 154 -20.10 1.52 0.44
N THR A 155 -19.22 1.77 1.41
CA THR A 155 -19.34 2.91 2.33
C THR A 155 -18.14 3.81 2.12
N ALA A 156 -18.36 5.04 1.68
CA ALA A 156 -17.31 6.06 1.67
C ALA A 156 -17.07 6.56 3.09
N VAL A 157 -15.82 6.56 3.54
CA VAL A 157 -15.41 7.09 4.85
C VAL A 157 -14.69 8.41 4.59
N HIS A 158 -15.17 9.49 5.20
CA HIS A 158 -14.69 10.85 4.96
C HIS A 158 -14.87 11.74 6.20
N LYS A 159 -14.25 12.93 6.18
CA LYS A 159 -14.44 14.01 7.16
C LYS A 159 -14.97 15.30 6.52
N ALA A 160 -15.81 15.18 5.48
CA ALA A 160 -16.46 16.27 4.76
C ALA A 160 -17.23 17.27 5.64
N ASN A 161 -17.64 16.86 6.85
CA ASN A 161 -18.27 17.78 7.81
C ASN A 161 -17.32 18.90 8.28
N ILE A 162 -16.00 18.65 8.25
CA ILE A 162 -14.95 19.64 8.54
C ILE A 162 -14.26 20.06 7.24
N MET A 163 -13.77 19.09 6.45
CA MET A 163 -13.01 19.32 5.22
C MET A 163 -13.93 19.40 4.00
N LYS A 164 -14.79 20.42 3.96
CA LYS A 164 -15.89 20.55 2.99
C LYS A 164 -15.48 20.49 1.51
N LEU A 165 -14.29 20.99 1.17
CA LEU A 165 -13.82 21.05 -0.22
C LEU A 165 -12.99 19.82 -0.64
N GLY A 166 -12.20 19.26 0.28
CA GLY A 166 -11.31 18.15 -0.01
C GLY A 166 -11.98 16.78 0.13
N ASP A 167 -12.73 16.58 1.21
CA ASP A 167 -13.40 15.32 1.52
C ASP A 167 -14.87 15.28 1.05
N GLY A 168 -15.42 16.44 0.63
CA GLY A 168 -16.83 16.62 0.28
C GLY A 168 -17.18 16.29 -1.17
#